data_AF-A0A0D8J3K2-F1
#
_entry.id   AF-A0A0D8J3K2-F1
#
_cell.length_a   1.000
_cell.length_b   1.000
_cell.length_c   1.000
_cell.angle_alpha   90.00
_cell.angle_beta   90.00
_cell.angle_gamma   90.00
#
_symmetry.space_group_name_H-M   'P 1'
#
loop_
_entity.id
_entity.type
_entity.pdbx_description
1 polymer ?
#
loop_
_entity_poly.entity_id
_entity_poly.type
_entity_poly.pdbx_seq_one_letter_code
_entity_poly.pdbx_strand_id
1 'polypeptide(L)'
;MKTTMKITLRAFPVKIQDTRTGKTTEDRIVLTKEQLHAADLVGQSSKELITRLYNREGYKVLEIGKAAKQSGELNLEAAYLMCHFMEDGGAEAEL
;
A
#
# COMPACT_ATOMS: atom_id res chain seq x y z
N MET A 1 -17.38 -16.46 -15.91
CA MET A 1 -16.93 -17.30 -14.77
C MET A 1 -16.64 -16.36 -13.62
N LYS A 2 -17.17 -16.59 -12.41
CA LYS A 2 -16.87 -15.68 -11.28
C LYS A 2 -15.51 -16.05 -10.69
N THR A 3 -14.49 -15.23 -10.96
CA THR A 3 -13.14 -15.42 -10.44
C THR A 3 -12.94 -14.51 -9.23
N THR A 4 -12.90 -15.09 -8.02
CA THR A 4 -12.69 -14.35 -6.77
C THR A 4 -11.42 -14.83 -6.05
N MET A 5 -10.76 -13.91 -5.36
CA MET A 5 -9.59 -14.19 -4.52
C MET A 5 -9.85 -13.69 -3.11
N LYS A 6 -9.59 -14.54 -2.12
CA LYS A 6 -9.59 -14.13 -0.71
C LYS A 6 -8.31 -13.37 -0.42
N ILE A 7 -8.43 -12.12 0.01
CA ILE A 7 -7.30 -11.27 0.36
C ILE A 7 -7.34 -10.91 1.85
N THR A 8 -6.18 -10.96 2.49
CA THR A 8 -6.01 -10.53 3.87
C THR A 8 -5.11 -9.30 3.90
N LEU A 9 -5.63 -8.20 4.42
CA LEU A 9 -4.96 -6.91 4.47
C LEU A 9 -4.58 -6.53 5.90
N ARG A 10 -3.53 -5.73 6.01
CA ARG A 10 -3.09 -5.04 7.23
C ARG A 10 -2.88 -3.58 6.91
N ALA A 11 -3.67 -2.72 7.56
CA ALA A 11 -3.49 -1.28 7.48
C ALA A 11 -2.72 -0.78 8.70
N PHE A 12 -1.63 -0.05 8.47
CA PHE A 12 -0.82 0.55 9.53
C PHE A 12 -0.98 2.06 9.45
N PRO A 13 -1.51 2.72 10.49
CA PRO A 13 -1.41 4.17 10.58
C PRO A 13 0.06 4.52 10.82
N VAL A 14 0.55 5.50 10.08
CA VAL A 14 1.95 5.94 10.16
C VAL A 14 2.01 7.45 10.24
N LYS A 15 2.96 7.94 11.03
CA LYS A 15 3.32 9.35 11.06
C LYS A 15 4.62 9.49 10.29
N ILE A 16 4.59 10.27 9.21
CA ILE A 16 5.71 10.45 8.31
C ILE A 16 6.12 11.91 8.26
N GLN A 17 7.38 12.15 7.96
CA GLN A 17 7.93 13.46 7.70
C GLN A 17 8.51 13.50 6.30
N ASP A 18 8.04 14.43 5.47
CA ASP A 18 8.66 14.70 4.18
C ASP A 18 10.08 15.25 4.40
N THR A 19 11.08 14.59 3.82
CA THR A 19 12.48 15.01 3.97
C THR A 19 12.83 16.26 3.17
N ARG A 20 12.01 16.63 2.18
CA ARG A 20 12.22 17.79 1.30
C ARG A 20 11.66 19.06 1.93
N THR A 21 10.48 18.98 2.52
CA THR A 21 9.77 20.12 3.11
C THR A 21 9.83 20.17 4.64
N GLY A 22 10.21 19.06 5.28
CA GLY A 22 10.21 18.91 6.74
C GLY A 22 8.81 18.74 7.34
N LYS A 23 7.74 18.74 6.52
CA LYS A 23 6.36 18.67 7.00
C LYS A 23 6.03 17.28 7.52
N THR A 24 5.38 17.23 8.67
CA THR A 24 4.88 15.98 9.26
C THR A 24 3.42 15.77 8.89
N THR A 25 3.07 14.56 8.46
CA THR A 25 1.72 14.15 8.09
C THR A 25 1.38 12.77 8.63
N GLU A 26 0.10 12.54 8.88
CA GLU A 26 -0.42 11.20 9.14
C GLU A 26 -0.84 10.56 7.82
N ASP A 27 -0.48 9.30 7.65
CA ASP A 27 -0.79 8.49 6.48
C ASP A 27 -1.14 7.07 6.92
N ARG A 28 -1.61 6.25 5.98
CA ARG A 28 -1.97 4.85 6.22
C ARG A 28 -1.50 3.98 5.07
N ILE A 29 -0.53 3.13 5.36
CA ILE A 29 -0.08 2.10 4.42
C ILE A 29 -0.88 0.82 4.58
N VAL A 30 -1.30 0.23 3.46
CA VAL A 30 -2.02 -1.05 3.44
C VAL A 30 -1.14 -2.10 2.76
N LEU A 31 -0.89 -3.20 3.47
CA LEU A 31 -0.07 -4.31 2.99
C LEU A 31 -0.86 -5.61 3.03
N THR A 32 -0.57 -6.52 2.11
CA THR A 32 -1.14 -7.87 2.16
C THR A 32 -0.41 -8.75 3.17
N LYS A 33 -1.05 -9.84 3.59
CA LYS A 33 -0.41 -10.85 4.44
C LYS A 33 0.83 -11.43 3.76
N GLU A 34 0.79 -11.62 2.46
CA GLU A 34 1.84 -12.22 1.64
C GLU A 34 3.06 -11.30 1.57
N GLN A 35 2.86 -9.98 1.43
CA GLN A 35 3.97 -9.01 1.48
C GLN A 35 4.67 -9.00 2.84
N LEU A 36 3.89 -9.08 3.93
CA LEU A 36 4.45 -9.16 5.29
C LEU A 36 5.21 -10.47 5.50
N HIS A 37 4.68 -11.58 4.99
CA HIS A 37 5.36 -12.87 5.06
C HIS A 37 6.64 -12.89 4.23
N ALA A 38 6.64 -12.30 3.03
CA ALA A 38 7.83 -12.19 2.19
C ALA A 38 8.94 -11.37 2.87
N ALA A 39 8.59 -10.31 3.61
CA ALA A 39 9.57 -9.57 4.41
C ALA A 39 10.15 -10.42 5.54
N ASP A 40 9.31 -11.17 6.25
CA ASP A 40 9.72 -12.09 7.31
C ASP A 40 10.68 -13.18 6.79
N LEU A 41 10.42 -13.72 5.60
CA LEU A 41 11.30 -14.71 4.94
C LEU A 41 12.71 -14.19 4.66
N VAL A 42 12.88 -12.87 4.47
CA VAL A 42 14.19 -12.24 4.28
C VAL A 42 14.73 -11.62 5.57
N GLY A 43 14.17 -11.96 6.73
CA GLY A 43 14.58 -11.48 8.04
C GLY A 43 14.23 -10.02 8.32
N GLN A 44 13.28 -9.44 7.58
CA GLN A 44 12.82 -8.06 7.78
C GLN A 44 11.51 -8.02 8.55
N SER A 45 11.48 -7.20 9.59
CA SER A 45 10.25 -6.91 10.32
C SER A 45 9.30 -6.05 9.48
N SER A 46 8.01 -6.07 9.84
CA SER A 46 7.01 -5.19 9.23
C SER A 46 7.36 -3.70 9.36
N LYS A 47 8.00 -3.29 10.46
CA LYS A 47 8.46 -1.91 10.66
C LYS A 47 9.55 -1.55 9.66
N GLU A 48 10.56 -2.40 9.48
CA GLU A 48 11.64 -2.16 8.52
C GLU A 48 11.13 -2.14 7.08
N LEU A 49 10.19 -3.03 6.75
CA LEU A 49 9.51 -3.00 5.45
C LEU A 49 8.83 -1.65 5.22
N ILE A 50 8.00 -1.21 6.17
CA ILE A 50 7.26 0.06 6.06
C ILE A 50 8.22 1.25 5.95
N THR A 51 9.23 1.31 6.83
CA THR A 51 10.25 2.37 6.80
C THR A 51 10.98 2.40 5.46
N ARG A 52 11.32 1.23 4.89
CA ARG A 52 11.96 1.16 3.57
C ARG A 52 11.05 1.68 2.45
N LEU A 53 9.76 1.37 2.49
CA LEU A 53 8.80 1.84 1.47
C LEU A 53 8.69 3.36 1.48
N TYR A 54 8.50 3.98 2.65
CA TYR A 54 8.45 5.44 2.77
C TYR A 54 9.78 6.12 2.45
N ASN A 55 10.90 5.54 2.88
CA ASN A 55 12.22 6.11 2.59
C ASN A 55 12.50 6.16 1.07
N ARG A 56 12.02 5.18 0.29
CA ARG A 56 12.16 5.17 -1.18
C ARG A 56 11.43 6.35 -1.84
N GLU A 57 10.34 6.80 -1.25
CA GLU A 57 9.54 7.94 -1.71
C GLU A 57 10.05 9.30 -1.15
N GLY A 58 11.07 9.27 -0.30
CA GLY A 58 11.64 10.48 0.33
C GLY A 58 10.92 10.90 1.62
N TYR A 59 10.22 9.99 2.29
CA TYR A 59 9.60 10.24 3.59
C TYR A 59 10.35 9.50 4.70
N LYS A 60 10.53 10.16 5.83
CA LYS A 60 11.04 9.56 7.07
C LYS A 60 9.88 9.12 7.94
N VAL A 61 9.87 7.85 8.34
CA VAL A 61 8.85 7.34 9.28
C VAL A 61 9.22 7.76 10.71
N LEU A 62 8.29 8.42 11.40
CA LEU A 62 8.42 8.84 12.78
C LEU A 62 7.78 7.82 13.73
N GLU A 63 6.57 7.36 13.39
CA GLU A 63 5.80 6.44 14.22
C GLU A 63 4.99 5.48 13.35
N ILE A 64 4.83 4.25 13.82
CA ILE A 64 3.98 3.22 13.21
C ILE A 64 3.04 2.71 14.30
N GLY A 65 1.75 2.92 14.10
CA GLY A 65 0.73 2.46 15.03
C GLY A 65 0.34 1.00 14.82
N LYS A 66 -0.68 0.56 15.58
CA LYS A 66 -1.15 -0.82 15.58
C LYS A 66 -1.84 -1.18 14.26
N ALA A 67 -1.51 -2.34 13.71
CA ALA A 67 -2.12 -2.83 12.48
C ALA A 67 -3.60 -3.17 12.67
N ALA A 68 -4.45 -2.67 11.78
CA ALA A 68 -5.82 -3.13 11.62
C ALA A 68 -5.88 -4.28 10.61
N LYS A 69 -6.51 -5.40 10.98
CA LYS A 69 -6.69 -6.57 10.12
C LYS A 69 -8.05 -6.53 9.44
N GLN A 70 -8.06 -6.69 8.13
CA GLN A 70 -9.27 -6.93 7.37
C GLN A 70 -9.07 -8.11 6.41
N SER A 71 -10.15 -8.82 6.11
CA SER A 71 -10.16 -9.89 5.12
C SER A 71 -11.40 -9.73 4.27
N GLY A 72 -11.28 -9.99 2.97
CA GLY A 72 -12.37 -9.82 2.02
C GLY A 72 -12.17 -10.67 0.78
N GLU A 73 -13.16 -10.65 -0.09
CA GLU A 73 -13.10 -11.29 -1.40
C GLU A 73 -12.97 -10.20 -2.47
N LEU A 74 -11.92 -10.31 -3.28
CA LEU A 74 -11.70 -9.46 -4.43
C LEU A 74 -12.22 -10.18 -5.68
N ASN A 75 -13.13 -9.55 -6.41
CA ASN A 75 -13.48 -9.99 -7.75
C ASN A 75 -12.37 -9.57 -8.71
N LEU A 76 -11.68 -10.56 -9.30
CA LEU A 76 -10.51 -10.31 -10.14
C LEU A 76 -10.87 -9.67 -11.48
N GLU A 77 -12.03 -10.02 -12.06
CA GLU A 77 -12.50 -9.44 -13.32
C GLU A 77 -12.84 -7.95 -13.12
N ALA A 78 -13.56 -7.63 -12.05
CA ALA A 78 -13.88 -6.24 -11.71
C ALA A 78 -12.61 -5.42 -11.41
N ALA A 79 -11.64 -6.00 -10.69
CA ALA A 79 -10.37 -5.35 -10.40
C ALA A 79 -9.56 -5.06 -11.68
N TYR A 80 -9.49 -6.03 -12.59
CA TYR A 80 -8.80 -5.89 -13.88
C TYR A 80 -9.42 -4.76 -14.72
N LEU A 81 -10.75 -4.77 -14.86
CA LEU A 81 -11.47 -3.74 -15.63
C LEU A 81 -11.28 -2.34 -15.02
N MET A 82 -11.36 -2.22 -13.68
CA MET A 82 -11.17 -0.94 -13.01
C MET A 82 -9.79 -0.33 -13.28
N CYS A 83 -8.73 -1.14 -13.27
CA CYS A 83 -7.38 -0.69 -13.60
C CYS A 83 -7.25 -0.30 -15.08
N HIS A 84 -7.82 -1.08 -15.99
CA HIS A 84 -7.79 -0.78 -17.43
C HIS A 84 -8.46 0.56 -17.75
N PHE A 85 -9.63 0.85 -17.17
CA PHE A 85 -10.32 2.12 -17.40
C PHE A 85 -9.62 3.33 -16.78
N MET A 86 -8.82 3.13 -15.72
CA MET A 86 -8.03 4.22 -15.13
C MET A 86 -6.77 4.56 -15.96
N GLU A 87 -6.25 3.63 -16.75
CA GLU A 87 -5.11 3.86 -17.64
C GLU A 87 -5.52 4.60 -18.92
N ASP A 88 -6.74 4.36 -19.44
CA ASP A 88 -7.22 4.96 -20.69
C ASP A 88 -7.78 6.40 -20.53
N GLY A 89 -7.94 6.90 -19.30
CA GLY A 89 -8.46 8.26 -19.03
C GLY A 89 -7.42 9.40 -19.15
N GLY A 90 -6.20 9.09 -19.58
CA GLY A 90 -5.05 10.01 -19.61
C GLY A 90 -4.64 10.54 -20.98
N ALA A 91 -5.36 10.21 -22.06
CA ALA A 91 -5.00 10.64 -23.41
C ALA A 91 -6.24 11.07 -24.21
N GLU A 92 -6.73 12.28 -23.97
CA GLU A 92 -7.34 13.14 -25.00
C GLU A 92 -7.65 14.52 -24.39
N ALA A 93 -6.63 15.39 -24.40
CA ALA A 93 -6.80 16.83 -24.33
C ALA A 93 -5.69 17.51 -25.14
N GLU A 94 -5.66 17.20 -26.44
CA GLU A 94 -5.18 18.13 -27.45
C GLU A 94 -6.30 18.32 -28.46
N LEU A 95 -6.91 19.51 -28.43
CA LEU A 95 -7.36 20.32 -29.57
C LEU A 95 -7.91 21.66 -29.05
#